data_AF-A0A9D4D2M7-F1
#
_entry.id   AF-A0A9D4D2M7-F1
#
_cell.length_a   1.000
_cell.length_b   1.000
_cell.length_c   1.000
_cell.angle_alpha   90.00
_cell.angle_beta   90.00
_cell.angle_gamma   90.00
#
_symmetry.space_group_name_H-M   'P 1'
#
loop_
_entity.id
_entity.type
_entity.pdbx_description
1 polymer ?
#
loop_
_entity_poly.entity_id
_entity_poly.type
_entity_poly.pdbx_seq_one_letter_code
_entity_poly.pdbx_strand_id
1 'polypeptide(L)' 'MSGKQKGIQAHIQAIVPRAVYTHCKVHWLNLAIIHASNWMHAKNMMATVLTIAFAFDYSAKRLLRFYENLETDAVGAE' A
#
# COMPACT_ATOMS: atom_id res chain seq x y z
N MET A 1 12.83 -0.53 -3.04
CA MET A 1 12.34 -1.93 -3.03
C MET A 1 13.26 -2.78 -2.16
N SER A 2 13.03 -2.86 -0.86
CA SER A 2 13.95 -3.52 0.11
C SER A 2 13.28 -4.69 0.86
N GLY A 3 12.32 -5.37 0.23
CA GLY A 3 11.62 -6.50 0.82
C GLY A 3 12.43 -7.81 0.72
N LYS A 4 12.07 -8.80 1.57
CA LYS A 4 12.66 -10.15 1.60
C LYS A 4 12.62 -10.86 0.24
N GLN A 5 11.57 -10.60 -0.55
CA GLN A 5 11.58 -10.91 -1.97
C GLN A 5 12.11 -9.70 -2.73
N LYS A 6 13.12 -9.91 -3.59
CA LYS A 6 13.88 -8.89 -4.34
C LYS A 6 13.03 -8.12 -5.40
N GLY A 7 11.73 -8.00 -5.19
CA GLY A 7 10.78 -7.35 -6.09
C GLY A 7 10.23 -8.28 -7.18
N ILE A 8 9.23 -7.76 -7.89
CA ILE A 8 8.53 -8.48 -8.97
C ILE A 8 9.47 -8.88 -10.11
N GLN A 9 10.48 -8.07 -10.42
CA GLN A 9 11.48 -8.38 -11.44
C GLN A 9 12.22 -9.68 -11.12
N ALA A 10 12.72 -9.82 -9.88
CA ALA A 10 13.44 -11.02 -9.46
C ALA A 10 12.55 -12.27 -9.47
N HIS A 11 11.26 -12.11 -9.13
CA HIS A 11 10.29 -13.19 -9.21
C HIS A 11 10.04 -13.64 -10.66
N ILE A 12 9.84 -12.69 -11.58
CA ILE A 12 9.64 -12.97 -13.01
C ILE A 12 10.88 -13.65 -13.60
N GLN A 13 12.08 -13.16 -13.26
CA GLN A 13 13.33 -13.75 -13.73
C GLN A 13 13.61 -15.14 -13.15
N ALA A 14 13.09 -15.47 -11.96
CA ALA A 14 13.19 -16.82 -11.41
C ALA A 14 12.33 -17.83 -12.18
N ILE A 15 11.18 -17.40 -12.72
CA ILE A 15 10.26 -18.25 -13.49
C ILE A 15 10.68 -18.31 -14.96
N VAL A 16 11.03 -17.16 -15.55
CA VAL A 16 11.42 -17.03 -16.96
C VAL A 16 12.73 -16.23 -17.03
N PRO A 17 13.90 -16.91 -17.00
CA PRO A 17 15.21 -16.25 -16.95
C PRO A 17 15.51 -15.34 -18.14
N ARG A 18 14.87 -15.59 -19.29
CA ARG A 18 15.06 -14.82 -20.52
C ARG A 18 14.10 -13.63 -20.66
N ALA A 19 13.19 -13.42 -19.70
CA ALA A 19 12.25 -12.31 -19.75
C ALA A 19 12.96 -10.97 -19.48
N VAL A 20 12.75 -10.00 -20.37
CA VAL A 20 13.24 -8.62 -20.18
C VAL A 20 12.18 -7.86 -19.40
N TYR A 21 12.52 -7.49 -18.16
CA TYR A 21 11.66 -6.64 -17.34
C TYR A 21 11.98 -5.17 -17.59
N THR A 22 10.99 -4.39 -18.02
CA THR A 22 11.12 -2.94 -18.23
C THR A 22 10.11 -2.19 -17.37
N HIS A 23 10.58 -1.15 -16.70
CA HIS A 23 9.70 -0.28 -15.92
C HIS A 23 8.94 0.68 -16.84
N CYS A 24 7.64 0.89 -16.58
CA CYS A 24 6.85 1.89 -17.30
C CYS A 24 7.31 3.30 -16.94
N LYS A 25 7.15 4.27 -17.86
CA LYS A 25 7.59 5.66 -17.67
C LYS A 25 7.05 6.31 -16.39
N VAL A 26 5.83 5.95 -15.99
CA VAL A 26 5.21 6.41 -14.74
C VAL A 26 5.97 5.88 -13.52
N HIS A 27 6.42 4.62 -13.56
CA HIS A 27 7.23 4.05 -12.49
C HIS A 27 8.58 4.77 -12.36
N TRP A 28 9.23 5.09 -13.49
CA TRP A 28 10.46 5.87 -13.50
C TRP A 28 10.28 7.24 -12.86
N LEU A 29 9.20 7.95 -13.22
CA LEU A 29 8.89 9.25 -12.63
C LEU A 29 8.66 9.15 -11.12
N ASN A 30 7.87 8.18 -10.68
CA ASN A 30 7.62 7.95 -9.25
C ASN A 30 8.92 7.66 -8.50
N LEU A 31 9.80 6.84 -9.06
CA LEU A 31 11.10 6.54 -8.47
C LEU A 31 11.98 7.80 -8.36
N ALA A 32 12.01 8.63 -9.41
CA ALA A 32 12.75 9.89 -9.41
C ALA A 32 12.22 10.87 -8.35
N ILE A 33 10.89 11.00 -8.21
CA ILE A 33 10.26 11.84 -7.18
C ILE A 33 10.61 11.34 -5.78
N ILE A 34 10.54 10.03 -5.54
CA ILE A 34 10.89 9.43 -4.23
C ILE A 34 12.37 9.68 -3.91
N HIS A 35 13.27 9.53 -4.90
CA HIS A 35 14.69 9.81 -4.70
C HIS A 35 14.97 11.30 -4.44
N ALA A 36 14.32 12.21 -5.18
CA ALA A 36 14.43 13.64 -4.93
C ALA A 36 13.87 14.02 -3.54
N SER A 37 12.85 13.30 -3.08
CA SER A 37 12.21 13.48 -1.77
C SER A 37 12.88 12.67 -0.66
N ASN A 38 14.10 12.16 -0.88
CA ASN A 38 14.81 11.30 0.09
C ASN A 38 15.33 12.06 1.34
N TRP A 39 14.89 13.30 1.54
CA TRP A 39 15.15 14.09 2.74
C TRP A 39 14.31 13.60 3.93
N MET A 40 14.94 13.48 5.10
CA MET A 40 14.32 12.96 6.32
C MET A 40 13.03 13.71 6.70
N HIS A 41 13.04 15.04 6.58
CA HIS A 41 11.87 15.87 6.91
C HIS A 41 10.68 15.59 5.99
N ALA A 42 10.91 15.46 4.68
CA ALA A 42 9.86 15.14 3.72
C ALA A 42 9.24 13.76 3.99
N LYS A 43 10.08 12.76 4.31
CA LYS A 43 9.62 11.42 4.67
C LYS A 43 8.77 11.40 5.94
N ASN A 44 9.23 12.07 6.99
CA ASN A 44 8.53 12.12 8.27
C ASN A 44 7.17 12.79 8.12
N MET A 45 7.12 13.94 7.43
CA MET A 45 5.87 14.63 7.13
C MET A 45 4.89 13.72 6.37
N MET A 46 5.34 13.09 5.29
CA MET A 46 4.49 12.17 4.50
C MET A 46 4.01 10.98 5.32
N ALA A 47 4.85 10.42 6.20
CA ALA A 47 4.45 9.35 7.10
C ALA A 47 3.30 9.78 8.04
N THR A 48 3.41 10.96 8.66
CA THR A 48 2.34 11.49 9.53
C THR A 48 1.03 11.72 8.76
N VAL A 49 1.11 12.32 7.57
CA VAL A 49 -0.07 12.54 6.71
C VAL A 49 -0.74 11.21 6.35
N LEU A 50 0.05 10.20 5.98
CA LEU A 50 -0.47 8.87 5.66
C LEU A 50 -1.11 8.20 6.87
N THR A 51 -0.51 8.30 8.06
CA THR A 51 -1.10 7.76 9.30
C THR A 51 -2.46 8.39 9.58
N ILE A 52 -2.59 9.71 9.41
CA ILE A 52 -3.86 10.41 9.59
C ILE A 52 -4.88 9.94 8.54
N ALA A 53 -4.49 9.88 7.27
CA ALA A 53 -5.36 9.43 6.19
C ALA A 53 -5.87 7.99 6.43
N PHE A 54 -4.98 7.08 6.86
CA PHE A 54 -5.37 5.73 7.22
C PHE A 54 -6.30 5.69 8.44
N ALA A 55 -6.07 6.53 9.45
CA ALA A 55 -6.98 6.61 10.59
C ALA A 55 -8.42 6.96 10.15
N PHE A 56 -8.58 7.86 9.17
CA PHE A 56 -9.90 8.21 8.62
C PHE A 56 -10.49 7.09 7.75
N ASP A 57 -9.71 6.50 6.84
CA ASP A 57 -10.16 5.40 5.97
C ASP A 57 -10.59 4.17 6.78
N TYR A 58 -9.77 3.77 7.75
CA TYR A 58 -10.12 2.68 8.68
C TYR A 58 -11.27 3.05 9.61
N SER A 59 -11.42 4.32 9.99
CA SER A 59 -12.55 4.75 10.84
C SER A 59 -13.89 4.52 10.13
N ALA A 60 -14.01 4.96 8.87
CA ALA A 60 -15.23 4.76 8.08
C ALA A 60 -15.53 3.27 7.86
N LYS A 61 -14.53 2.47 7.50
CA LYS A 61 -14.67 1.01 7.32
C LYS A 61 -15.00 0.28 8.63
N ARG A 62 -14.44 0.73 9.75
CA ARG A 62 -14.69 0.17 11.07
C ARG A 62 -16.11 0.47 11.55
N LEU A 63 -16.61 1.69 11.29
CA LEU A 63 -17.99 2.08 11.57
C LEU A 63 -18.98 1.23 10.76
N LEU A 64 -18.73 1.05 9.45
CA LEU A 64 -19.56 0.19 8.60
C LEU A 64 -19.61 -1.25 9.11
N ARG A 65 -18.46 -1.86 9.41
CA ARG A 65 -18.41 -3.20 10.02
C ARG A 65 -19.14 -3.29 11.35
N PHE A 66 -19.12 -2.23 12.16
CA PHE A 66 -19.84 -2.21 13.42
C PHE A 66 -21.36 -2.27 13.19
N TYR A 67 -21.89 -1.53 12.22
CA TYR A 67 -23.30 -1.61 11.84
C TYR A 67 -23.66 -2.98 11.25
N GLU A 68 -22.85 -3.53 10.35
CA GLU A 68 -23.06 -4.87 9.78
C GLU A 68 -23.13 -5.93 10.88
N ASN A 69 -22.25 -5.86 11.88
CA ASN A 69 -22.25 -6.80 13.00
C ASN A 69 -23.53 -6.70 13.86
N LEU A 70 -24.00 -5.48 14.14
CA LEU A 70 -25.26 -5.27 14.88
C LEU A 70 -26.48 -5.83 14.12
N GLU A 71 -26.49 -5.71 12.79
CA GLU A 71 -27.55 -6.27 11.95
C GLU A 71 -27.50 -7.81 11.94
N THR A 72 -26.32 -8.42 11.90
CA THR A 72 -26.19 -9.89 11.99
C THR A 72 -26.56 -10.45 13.37
N ASP A 73 -26.23 -9.72 14.45
CA ASP A 73 -26.55 -10.14 15.82
C ASP A 73 -28.08 -10.07 16.08
N ALA A 74 -28.79 -9.17 15.41
CA ALA A 74 -30.26 -9.06 15.50
C ALA A 74 -31.00 -10.19 14.78
N VAL A 75 -30.42 -10.77 13.72
CA VAL A 75 -31.02 -11.87 12.93
C VAL A 75 -30.76 -13.25 13.56
N GLY A 76 -29.75 -13.40 14.42
CA GLY A 76 -29.43 -14.66 15.11
C GLY A 76 -30.19 -14.92 16.41
N ALA A 77 -31.14 -14.06 16.78
CA ALA A 77 -31.90 -14.12 18.03
C ALA A 77 -33.34 -14.68 17.88
N GLU A 78 -33.71 -15.20 16.71
CA GLU A 78 -34.97 -15.91 16.45
C GLU A 78 -34.79 -17.44 16.42
#